data_AF-A0A523MDR7-F1
#
_entry.id   AF-A0A523MDR7-F1
#
_cell.length_a   1.000
_cell.length_b   1.000
_cell.length_c   1.000
_cell.angle_alpha   90.00
_cell.angle_beta   90.00
_cell.angle_gamma   90.00
#
_symmetry.space_group_name_H-M   'P 1'
#
loop_
_entity.id
_entity.type
_entity.pdbx_description
1 polymer ?
#
loop_
_entity_poly.entity_id
_entity_poly.type
_entity_poly.pdbx_seq_one_letter_code
_entity_poly.pdbx_strand_id
1 'polypeptide(L)'
;MAVIINAAARCGLRAAEKLMYQLSPRLPIAILLTVSLPAYAQSPLDSLPDGPGRELVEAACVACHETDVIWSSTGYTHDQWSDLASRMIDLPDPLALNITQYLGATFPEKYDRRPNLVSGDTKITFLEWNVPTLGQRPRDPVMTPDGMIWWAGMYGSLIGRLDPRTGEMTEWKLDP
;
A
#
# COMPACT_ATOMS: atom_id res chain seq x y z
N MET A 1 -16.09 1.29 -17.45
CA MET A 1 -14.86 0.89 -18.14
C MET A 1 -13.71 1.19 -17.18
N ALA A 2 -13.04 0.18 -16.65
CA ALA A 2 -11.90 0.35 -15.74
C ALA A 2 -10.62 0.04 -16.53
N VAL A 3 -9.61 0.91 -16.42
CA VAL A 3 -8.34 0.82 -17.15
C VAL A 3 -7.22 0.75 -16.12
N ILE A 4 -6.39 -0.28 -16.17
CA ILE A 4 -5.28 -0.52 -15.23
C ILE A 4 -3.96 -0.55 -16.01
N ILE A 5 -2.94 0.18 -15.55
CA ILE A 5 -1.59 0.13 -16.12
C ILE A 5 -0.54 -0.07 -15.02
N ASN A 6 0.39 -1.03 -15.22
CA ASN A 6 1.31 -1.51 -14.20
C ASN A 6 2.79 -1.33 -14.59
N ALA A 7 3.68 -1.09 -13.62
CA ALA A 7 5.14 -1.15 -13.77
C ALA A 7 5.85 -1.40 -12.41
N ALA A 8 6.86 -2.26 -12.41
CA ALA A 8 7.59 -2.72 -11.22
C ALA A 8 9.06 -2.28 -11.21
N ALA A 9 9.63 -2.05 -10.02
CA ALA A 9 11.07 -1.89 -9.79
C ALA A 9 11.46 -2.45 -8.41
N ARG A 10 12.64 -3.10 -8.30
CA ARG A 10 13.24 -3.60 -7.04
C ARG A 10 14.51 -2.80 -6.72
N CYS A 11 14.76 -2.52 -5.45
CA CYS A 11 15.99 -1.88 -4.96
C CYS A 11 16.67 -2.80 -3.92
N GLY A 12 18.00 -2.92 -3.98
CA GLY A 12 18.82 -3.77 -3.12
C GLY A 12 19.58 -2.99 -2.05
N LEU A 13 19.67 -3.54 -0.85
CA LEU A 13 20.33 -2.97 0.32
C LEU A 13 21.82 -3.35 0.39
N ARG A 14 22.70 -2.43 0.84
CA ARG A 14 24.08 -2.73 1.25
C ARG A 14 24.21 -2.55 2.77
N ALA A 15 24.71 -3.59 3.44
CA ALA A 15 25.06 -3.61 4.85
C ALA A 15 26.42 -2.93 5.11
N ALA A 16 26.57 -2.34 6.30
CA ALA A 16 27.84 -1.83 6.81
C ALA A 16 28.12 -2.43 8.20
N GLU A 17 29.12 -3.31 8.28
CA GLU A 17 29.80 -3.71 9.52
C GLU A 17 31.15 -2.99 9.61
N LYS A 18 31.48 -2.49 10.80
CA LYS A 18 32.80 -2.07 11.31
C LYS A 18 32.56 -1.60 12.76
N LEU A 19 33.38 -1.79 13.77
CA LEU A 19 34.63 -2.52 13.95
C LEU A 19 34.84 -2.59 15.48
N MET A 20 35.26 -3.75 15.99
CA MET A 20 35.72 -3.93 17.37
C MET A 20 37.02 -3.15 17.65
N TYR A 21 37.10 -2.45 18.79
CA TYR A 21 38.35 -1.97 19.42
C TYR A 21 38.09 -1.81 20.93
N GLN A 22 38.49 -2.75 21.79
CA GLN A 22 39.80 -2.91 22.47
C GLN A 22 40.07 -1.88 23.59
N LEU A 23 40.37 -2.44 24.79
CA LEU A 23 41.17 -1.93 25.92
C LEU A 23 40.45 -1.41 27.19
N SER A 24 40.52 -2.23 28.24
CA SER A 24 40.35 -1.92 29.67
C SER A 24 41.65 -1.33 30.27
N PRO A 25 41.63 -0.56 31.39
CA PRO A 25 41.63 -1.18 32.72
C PRO A 25 40.93 -0.40 33.87
N ARG A 26 40.35 -1.20 34.79
CA ARG A 26 40.15 -1.01 36.25
C ARG A 26 39.98 0.42 36.81
N LEU A 27 38.75 0.77 37.15
CA LEU A 27 38.35 1.92 38.00
C LEU A 27 37.43 1.39 39.13
N PRO A 28 37.48 1.93 40.38
CA PRO A 28 36.85 1.29 41.52
C PRO A 28 35.32 1.43 41.48
N ILE A 29 34.65 0.40 41.99
CA ILE A 29 33.19 0.26 42.03
C ILE A 29 32.62 1.37 42.92
N ALA A 30 32.18 2.47 42.30
CA ALA A 30 31.19 3.35 42.88
C ALA A 30 29.83 2.68 42.66
N ILE A 31 29.18 2.25 43.75
CA ILE A 31 27.80 1.78 43.72
C ILE A 31 26.93 3.00 43.40
N LEU A 32 26.70 3.26 42.11
CA LEU A 32 25.58 4.07 41.67
C LEU A 32 24.31 3.26 41.92
N LEU A 33 23.54 3.65 42.93
CA LEU A 33 22.12 3.33 43.03
C LEU A 33 21.44 3.94 41.81
N THR A 34 21.34 3.15 40.75
CA THR A 34 20.51 3.47 39.59
C THR A 34 19.07 3.36 40.03
N VAL A 35 18.42 4.50 40.26
CA VAL A 35 16.96 4.56 40.31
C VAL A 35 16.50 4.20 38.90
N SER A 36 16.09 2.95 38.70
CA SER A 36 15.38 2.53 37.51
C SER A 36 14.02 3.23 37.52
N LEU A 37 13.96 4.43 36.93
CA LEU A 37 12.70 4.98 36.49
C LEU A 37 12.08 3.93 35.56
N PRO A 38 10.80 3.56 35.72
CA PRO A 38 10.14 2.77 34.70
C PRO A 38 10.21 3.62 33.43
N ALA A 39 11.00 3.15 32.46
CA ALA A 39 10.89 3.65 31.11
C ALA A 39 9.46 3.29 30.69
N TYR A 40 8.55 4.26 30.73
CA TYR A 40 7.34 4.16 29.95
C TYR A 40 7.81 4.02 28.53
N ALA A 41 7.75 2.79 28.00
CA ALA A 41 7.94 2.55 26.59
C ALA A 41 6.95 3.47 25.89
N GLN A 42 7.45 4.51 25.23
CA GLN A 42 6.64 5.27 24.30
C GLN A 42 6.25 4.25 23.23
N SER A 43 4.96 3.90 23.14
CA SER A 43 4.47 3.16 21.98
C SER A 43 4.99 3.91 20.76
N PRO A 44 5.79 3.27 19.88
CA PRO A 44 6.20 3.92 18.66
C PRO A 44 4.91 4.35 17.96
N LEU A 45 4.89 5.58 17.44
CA LEU A 45 3.77 6.11 16.66
C LEU A 45 3.43 5.24 15.42
N ASP A 46 4.23 4.21 15.16
CA ASP A 46 4.17 3.26 14.05
C ASP A 46 3.62 1.87 14.44
N SER A 47 3.30 1.64 15.72
CA SER A 47 2.74 0.35 16.17
C SER A 47 1.22 0.30 15.98
N LEU A 48 0.73 -0.80 15.43
CA LEU A 48 -0.71 -1.02 15.29
C LEU A 48 -1.38 -1.11 16.68
N PRO A 49 -2.66 -0.74 16.84
CA PRO A 49 -3.35 -0.82 18.13
C PRO A 49 -3.29 -2.22 18.75
N ASP A 50 -3.17 -2.30 20.08
CA ASP A 50 -3.14 -3.60 20.75
C ASP A 50 -4.41 -4.43 20.51
N GLY A 51 -4.24 -5.71 20.21
CA GLY A 51 -5.34 -6.64 20.02
C GLY A 51 -4.91 -8.02 19.55
N PRO A 52 -5.80 -9.03 19.69
CA PRO A 52 -5.53 -10.38 19.22
C PRO A 52 -5.36 -10.36 17.70
N GLY A 53 -4.17 -10.70 17.21
CA GLY A 53 -3.82 -10.67 15.79
C GLY A 53 -2.91 -9.51 15.36
N ARG A 54 -2.67 -8.51 16.22
CA ARG A 54 -1.71 -7.41 15.95
C ARG A 54 -0.35 -7.93 15.48
N GLU A 55 0.23 -8.83 16.27
CA GLU A 55 1.55 -9.41 15.98
C GLU A 55 1.56 -10.25 14.70
N LEU A 56 0.42 -10.85 14.32
CA LEU A 56 0.30 -11.61 13.07
C LEU A 56 0.31 -10.65 11.87
N VAL A 57 -0.34 -9.49 11.98
CA VAL A 57 -0.28 -8.44 10.95
C VAL A 57 1.14 -7.90 10.82
N GLU A 58 1.77 -7.55 11.94
CA GLU A 58 3.15 -7.05 11.93
C GLU A 58 4.13 -8.09 11.37
N ALA A 59 3.95 -9.38 11.65
CA ALA A 59 4.80 -10.43 11.11
C ALA A 59 4.58 -10.70 9.62
N ALA A 60 3.33 -10.63 9.13
CA ALA A 60 3.00 -11.01 7.76
C ALA A 60 3.08 -9.85 6.76
N CYS A 61 2.63 -8.66 7.15
CA CYS A 61 2.37 -7.57 6.21
C CYS A 61 3.59 -6.67 5.97
N VAL A 62 4.48 -6.53 6.98
CA VAL A 62 5.66 -5.64 6.87
C VAL A 62 6.76 -6.19 5.94
N ALA A 63 6.56 -7.38 5.39
CA ALA A 63 7.46 -7.95 4.39
C ALA A 63 7.48 -7.16 3.06
N CYS A 64 6.44 -6.36 2.78
CA CYS A 64 6.30 -5.63 1.50
C CYS A 64 6.09 -4.12 1.64
N HIS A 65 5.43 -3.67 2.71
CA HIS A 65 5.18 -2.25 2.98
C HIS A 65 5.01 -2.03 4.49
N GLU A 66 5.19 -0.81 4.98
CA GLU A 66 4.99 -0.50 6.40
C GLU A 66 3.50 -0.57 6.79
N THR A 67 3.20 -0.53 8.10
CA THR A 67 1.84 -0.56 8.66
C THR A 67 1.08 0.76 8.50
N ASP A 68 1.75 1.82 8.03
CA ASP A 68 1.17 3.15 7.79
C ASP A 68 0.01 3.10 6.79
N VAL A 69 0.07 2.20 5.79
CA VAL A 69 -1.01 2.00 4.81
C VAL A 69 -2.27 1.41 5.43
N ILE A 70 -2.14 0.67 6.55
CA ILE A 70 -3.27 0.13 7.31
C ILE A 70 -3.87 1.24 8.16
N TRP A 71 -3.02 2.00 8.86
CA TRP A 71 -3.44 3.13 9.69
C TRP A 71 -4.18 4.22 8.90
N SER A 72 -3.64 4.56 7.73
CA SER A 72 -4.19 5.56 6.83
C SER A 72 -5.39 5.06 6.00
N SER A 73 -5.73 3.77 6.12
CA SER A 73 -6.86 3.19 5.38
C SER A 73 -8.20 3.82 5.78
N THR A 74 -9.17 3.70 4.87
CA THR A 74 -10.57 4.05 5.15
C THR A 74 -11.26 3.05 6.08
N GLY A 75 -10.57 1.97 6.48
CA GLY A 75 -11.14 0.83 7.18
C GLY A 75 -12.11 0.03 6.30
N TYR A 76 -12.39 -1.21 6.70
CA TYR A 76 -13.21 -2.16 5.96
C TYR A 76 -13.91 -3.15 6.91
N THR A 77 -14.90 -3.89 6.40
CA THR A 77 -15.45 -5.07 7.11
C THR A 77 -14.45 -6.23 7.09
N HIS A 78 -14.69 -7.26 7.90
CA HIS A 78 -13.87 -8.49 7.90
C HIS A 78 -13.70 -9.09 6.48
N ASP A 79 -14.81 -9.25 5.76
CA ASP A 79 -14.80 -9.90 4.44
C ASP A 79 -14.06 -9.03 3.41
N GLN A 80 -14.23 -7.71 3.50
CA GLN A 80 -13.50 -6.77 2.65
C GLN A 80 -12.00 -6.73 2.97
N TRP A 81 -11.60 -6.86 4.24
CA TRP A 81 -10.20 -7.02 4.62
C TRP A 81 -9.62 -8.33 4.08
N SER A 82 -10.41 -9.41 4.09
CA SER A 82 -10.03 -10.71 3.50
C SER A 82 -9.82 -10.58 2.00
N ASP A 83 -10.75 -9.94 1.30
CA ASP A 83 -10.65 -9.67 -0.13
C ASP A 83 -9.43 -8.81 -0.47
N LEU A 84 -9.16 -7.77 0.32
CA LEU A 84 -8.01 -6.89 0.10
C LEU A 84 -6.69 -7.65 0.32
N ALA A 85 -6.57 -8.37 1.43
CA ALA A 85 -5.37 -9.13 1.76
C ALA A 85 -5.05 -10.21 0.71
N SER A 86 -6.08 -10.89 0.18
CA SER A 86 -5.92 -11.93 -0.85
C SER A 86 -5.27 -11.43 -2.15
N ARG A 87 -5.32 -10.12 -2.40
CA ARG A 87 -4.69 -9.49 -3.58
C ARG A 87 -3.23 -9.11 -3.35
N MET A 88 -2.76 -9.20 -2.11
CA MET A 88 -1.40 -8.84 -1.69
C MET A 88 -0.55 -10.09 -1.42
N ILE A 89 -1.11 -11.05 -0.69
CA ILE A 89 -0.40 -12.22 -0.19
C ILE A 89 -1.35 -13.40 -0.03
N ASP A 90 -0.86 -14.60 -0.34
CA ASP A 90 -1.55 -15.86 -0.07
C ASP A 90 -1.18 -16.33 1.35
N LEU A 91 -2.18 -16.50 2.22
CA LEU A 91 -2.03 -16.84 3.64
C LEU A 91 -2.81 -18.10 3.95
N PRO A 92 -2.29 -19.02 4.79
CA PRO A 92 -3.08 -20.15 5.27
C PRO A 92 -4.36 -19.69 5.99
N ASP A 93 -5.49 -20.36 5.76
CA ASP A 93 -6.82 -19.94 6.27
C ASP A 93 -6.85 -19.54 7.76
N PRO A 94 -6.22 -20.30 8.70
CA PRO A 94 -6.26 -19.90 10.11
C PRO A 94 -5.52 -18.59 10.39
N LEU A 95 -4.44 -18.33 9.64
CA LEU A 95 -3.67 -17.09 9.75
C LEU A 95 -4.45 -15.92 9.12
N ALA A 96 -5.00 -16.15 7.91
CA ALA A 96 -5.83 -15.16 7.23
C ALA A 96 -7.03 -14.73 8.10
N LEU A 97 -7.71 -15.69 8.73
CA LEU A 97 -8.86 -15.43 9.61
C LEU A 97 -8.46 -14.57 10.81
N ASN A 98 -7.39 -14.92 11.53
CA ASN A 98 -6.98 -14.14 12.71
C ASN A 98 -6.54 -12.72 12.35
N ILE A 99 -5.84 -12.55 11.22
CA ILE A 99 -5.42 -11.24 10.71
C ILE A 99 -6.65 -10.40 10.34
N THR A 100 -7.57 -10.95 9.57
CA THR A 100 -8.73 -10.20 9.04
C THR A 100 -9.77 -9.90 10.13
N GLN A 101 -9.89 -10.76 11.15
CA GLN A 101 -10.64 -10.46 12.38
C GLN A 101 -10.07 -9.26 13.13
N TYR A 102 -8.75 -9.23 13.35
CA TYR A 102 -8.09 -8.10 13.99
C TYR A 102 -8.29 -6.81 13.19
N LEU A 103 -8.07 -6.85 11.88
CA LEU A 103 -8.20 -5.70 11.00
C LEU A 103 -9.63 -5.16 10.95
N GLY A 104 -10.63 -6.04 10.84
CA GLY A 104 -12.04 -5.63 10.83
C GLY A 104 -12.52 -5.06 12.15
N ALA A 105 -12.01 -5.57 13.28
CA ALA A 105 -12.35 -5.04 14.60
C ALA A 105 -11.65 -3.70 14.90
N THR A 106 -10.41 -3.54 14.46
CA THR A 106 -9.55 -2.39 14.79
C THR A 106 -9.71 -1.24 13.80
N PHE A 107 -9.92 -1.56 12.53
CA PHE A 107 -10.03 -0.62 11.42
C PHE A 107 -11.36 -0.83 10.67
N PRO A 108 -12.51 -0.56 11.31
CA PRO A 108 -13.82 -0.71 10.70
C PRO A 108 -14.04 0.32 9.58
N GLU A 109 -14.93 -0.01 8.64
CA GLU A 109 -15.36 0.88 7.54
C GLU A 109 -15.78 2.26 8.08
N LYS A 110 -15.06 3.32 7.70
CA LYS A 110 -15.35 4.70 8.14
C LYS A 110 -16.43 5.38 7.29
N TYR A 111 -16.52 5.01 6.01
CA TYR A 111 -17.39 5.67 5.04
C TYR A 111 -18.08 4.64 4.15
N ASP A 112 -19.38 4.80 3.94
CA ASP A 112 -20.12 4.06 2.92
C ASP A 112 -19.86 4.67 1.54
N ARG A 113 -18.75 4.25 0.91
CA ARG A 113 -18.40 4.61 -0.48
C ARG A 113 -18.67 3.45 -1.42
N ARG A 114 -19.82 2.81 -1.25
CA ARG A 114 -20.18 1.64 -2.06
C ARG A 114 -20.56 2.04 -3.48
N PRO A 115 -20.17 1.25 -4.48
CA PRO A 115 -20.64 1.46 -5.84
C PRO A 115 -22.16 1.22 -5.89
N ASN A 116 -22.85 2.03 -6.69
CA ASN A 116 -24.25 1.77 -7.01
C ASN A 116 -24.32 0.49 -7.86
N LEU A 117 -24.81 -0.59 -7.27
CA LEU A 117 -24.98 -1.86 -7.97
C LEU A 117 -26.12 -1.75 -8.96
N VAL A 118 -25.86 -2.14 -10.21
CA VAL A 118 -26.90 -2.31 -11.23
C VAL A 118 -27.67 -3.59 -10.91
N SER A 119 -28.99 -3.53 -10.89
CA SER A 119 -29.83 -4.69 -10.60
C SER A 119 -29.86 -5.68 -11.76
N GLY A 120 -29.90 -6.97 -11.42
CA GLY A 120 -30.00 -8.07 -12.38
C GLY A 120 -28.69 -8.41 -13.09
N ASP A 121 -28.76 -9.40 -13.97
CA ASP A 121 -27.60 -9.86 -14.73
C ASP A 121 -27.15 -8.78 -15.72
N THR A 122 -25.91 -8.30 -15.57
CA THR A 122 -25.32 -7.28 -16.43
C THR A 122 -24.18 -7.88 -17.24
N LYS A 123 -24.23 -7.70 -18.57
CA LYS A 123 -23.09 -8.03 -19.45
C LYS A 123 -22.11 -6.86 -19.45
N ILE A 124 -20.90 -7.08 -18.93
CA ILE A 124 -19.82 -6.10 -18.89
C ILE A 124 -18.77 -6.49 -19.93
N THR A 125 -18.35 -5.53 -20.75
CA THR A 125 -17.22 -5.69 -21.68
C THR A 125 -16.10 -4.76 -21.25
N PHE A 126 -14.88 -5.32 -21.17
CA PHE A 126 -13.66 -4.55 -20.93
C PHE A 126 -12.96 -4.35 -22.27
N LEU A 127 -12.68 -3.08 -22.58
CA LEU A 127 -11.82 -2.70 -23.69
C LEU A 127 -10.55 -2.12 -23.08
N GLU A 128 -9.42 -2.63 -23.52
CA GLU A 128 -8.10 -2.24 -23.05
C GLU A 128 -7.27 -1.74 -24.23
N TRP A 129 -6.49 -0.69 -23.99
CA TRP A 129 -5.59 -0.15 -24.99
C TRP A 129 -4.20 0.02 -24.40
N ASN A 130 -3.18 -0.27 -25.21
CA ASN A 130 -1.81 0.08 -24.89
C ASN A 130 -1.54 1.53 -25.29
N VAL A 131 -1.05 2.32 -24.34
CA VAL A 131 -0.60 3.69 -24.62
C VAL A 131 0.62 3.67 -25.55
N PRO A 132 0.78 4.65 -26.48
CA PRO A 132 1.87 4.67 -27.45
C PRO A 132 3.27 4.65 -26.82
N THR A 133 3.50 5.48 -25.80
CA THR A 133 4.79 5.50 -25.11
C THR A 133 4.83 4.44 -24.01
N LEU A 134 5.57 3.36 -24.23
CA LEU A 134 5.72 2.27 -23.25
C LEU A 134 6.49 2.72 -22.00
N GLY A 135 6.13 2.16 -20.84
CA GLY A 135 6.81 2.45 -19.56
C GLY A 135 6.46 3.81 -18.94
N GLN A 136 5.66 4.65 -19.61
CA GLN A 136 5.29 5.98 -19.11
C GLN A 136 4.45 5.98 -17.81
N ARG A 137 3.97 4.81 -17.35
CA ARG A 137 3.06 4.64 -16.20
C ARG A 137 1.86 5.60 -16.27
N PRO A 138 0.95 5.42 -17.25
CA PRO A 138 -0.28 6.20 -17.33
C PRO A 138 -1.11 6.05 -16.05
N ARG A 139 -1.61 7.17 -15.53
CA ARG A 139 -2.33 7.29 -14.26
C ARG A 139 -3.60 8.10 -14.44
N ASP A 140 -4.54 7.81 -13.55
CA ASP A 140 -5.73 8.62 -13.28
C ASP A 140 -6.53 9.00 -14.54
N PRO A 141 -6.96 8.01 -15.35
CA PRO A 141 -7.72 8.30 -16.56
C PRO A 141 -9.05 8.99 -16.22
N VAL A 142 -9.37 10.07 -16.93
CA VAL A 142 -10.61 10.83 -16.77
C VAL A 142 -11.33 10.96 -18.10
N MET A 143 -12.63 10.69 -18.10
CA MET A 143 -13.49 10.87 -19.27
C MET A 143 -14.06 12.30 -19.29
N THR A 144 -13.88 13.01 -20.40
CA THR A 144 -14.46 14.33 -20.62
C THR A 144 -15.89 14.23 -21.22
N PRO A 145 -16.71 15.30 -21.17
CA PRO A 145 -18.10 15.26 -21.67
C PRO A 145 -18.27 14.89 -23.14
N ASP A 146 -17.23 15.10 -23.96
CA ASP A 146 -17.18 14.71 -25.38
C ASP A 146 -16.86 13.21 -25.59
N GLY A 147 -16.66 12.46 -24.49
CA GLY A 147 -16.36 11.03 -24.48
C GLY A 147 -14.88 10.68 -24.65
N MET A 148 -13.99 11.68 -24.71
CA MET A 148 -12.55 11.44 -24.77
C MET A 148 -12.01 11.04 -23.40
N ILE A 149 -10.98 10.20 -23.37
CA ILE A 149 -10.30 9.78 -22.14
C ILE A 149 -8.93 10.42 -22.09
N TRP A 150 -8.65 11.16 -21.02
CA TRP A 150 -7.35 11.80 -20.77
C TRP A 150 -6.59 11.07 -19.68
N TRP A 151 -5.26 11.00 -19.78
CA TRP A 151 -4.40 10.41 -18.75
C TRP A 151 -3.11 11.21 -18.55
N ALA A 152 -2.46 11.01 -17.41
CA ALA A 152 -1.12 11.52 -17.13
C ALA A 152 -0.08 10.40 -17.20
N GLY A 153 0.96 10.55 -18.02
CA GLY A 153 2.09 9.63 -18.11
C GLY A 153 3.15 9.96 -17.06
N MET A 154 3.01 9.39 -15.86
CA MET A 154 3.82 9.73 -14.67
C MET A 154 5.34 9.70 -14.92
N TYR A 155 5.84 8.71 -15.65
CA TYR A 155 7.27 8.56 -15.96
C TYR A 155 7.65 9.09 -17.34
N GLY A 156 6.65 9.46 -18.16
CA GLY A 156 6.86 10.01 -19.50
C GLY A 156 6.90 11.53 -19.54
N SER A 157 6.59 12.21 -18.43
CA SER A 157 6.36 13.67 -18.38
C SER A 157 5.45 14.12 -19.52
N LEU A 158 4.29 13.48 -19.65
CA LEU A 158 3.38 13.70 -20.77
C LEU A 158 1.92 13.62 -20.33
N ILE A 159 1.04 14.23 -21.12
CA ILE A 159 -0.41 14.04 -21.07
C ILE A 159 -0.83 13.35 -22.35
N GLY A 160 -1.79 12.43 -22.26
CA GLY A 160 -2.37 11.81 -23.44
C GLY A 160 -3.89 11.84 -23.46
N ARG A 161 -4.43 11.65 -24.67
CA ARG A 161 -5.86 11.56 -24.94
C ARG A 161 -6.17 10.38 -25.86
N LEU A 162 -7.24 9.66 -25.55
CA LEU A 162 -7.77 8.51 -26.28
C LEU A 162 -9.21 8.80 -26.72
N ASP A 163 -9.53 8.56 -27.99
CA ASP A 163 -10.92 8.38 -28.44
C ASP A 163 -11.31 6.89 -28.33
N PRO A 164 -12.15 6.49 -27.36
CA PRO A 164 -12.50 5.08 -27.18
C PRO A 164 -13.35 4.52 -28.34
N ARG A 165 -13.91 5.36 -29.22
CA ARG A 165 -14.69 4.91 -30.38
C ARG A 165 -13.82 4.38 -31.52
N THR A 166 -12.64 4.98 -31.69
CA THR A 166 -11.72 4.66 -32.80
C THR A 166 -10.44 3.99 -32.31
N GLY A 167 -10.09 4.16 -31.04
CA GLY A 167 -8.79 3.77 -30.48
C GLY A 167 -7.66 4.75 -30.79
N GLU A 168 -7.95 5.88 -31.45
CA GLU A 168 -6.94 6.89 -31.76
C GLU A 168 -6.42 7.56 -30.50
N MET A 169 -5.10 7.78 -30.46
CA MET A 169 -4.43 8.39 -29.34
C MET A 169 -3.50 9.51 -29.76
N THR A 170 -3.35 10.51 -28.88
CA THR A 170 -2.39 11.59 -29.03
C THR A 170 -1.71 11.84 -27.69
N GLU A 171 -0.39 12.04 -27.72
CA GLU A 171 0.43 12.34 -26.54
C GLU A 171 1.14 13.68 -26.74
N TRP A 172 1.21 14.47 -25.67
CA TRP A 172 1.92 15.74 -25.61
C TRP A 172 2.91 15.70 -24.45
N LYS A 173 4.19 15.92 -24.75
CA LYS A 173 5.21 16.08 -23.71
C LYS A 173 4.97 17.39 -22.97
N LEU A 174 5.20 17.35 -21.66
CA LEU A 174 5.26 18.51 -20.81
C LEU A 174 6.67 19.09 -20.86
N ASP A 175 6.76 20.41 -20.71
CA ASP A 175 8.04 21.08 -20.58
C ASP A 175 8.74 20.66 -19.26
N PRO A 176 10.09 20.64 -19.21
CA PRO A 176 10.86 20.28 -18.01
C PRO A 176 10.64 21.20 -16.81
#